data_AF-A0A936IQN2-F1
#
_entry.id   AF-A0A936IQN2-F1
#
_cell.length_a   1.000
_cell.length_b   1.000
_cell.length_c   1.000
_cell.angle_alpha   90.00
_cell.angle_beta   90.00
_cell.angle_gamma   90.00
#
_symmetry.space_group_name_H-M   'P 1'
#
loop_
_entity.id
_entity.type
_entity.pdbx_description
1 polymer ?
#
loop_
_entity_poly.entity_id
_entity_poly.type
_entity_poly.pdbx_seq_one_letter_code
_entity_poly.pdbx_strand_id
1 'polypeptide(L)'
;MAAQAALSEHDRFLIARTEEAVHDGKQLFDWFRRNDLAGTLKLYPIDLKRQFRLPNKAEGVLDFLEINGKRTSVMGVLQTVEFGQYRGDNLAARLKQFVLAEFLSRAHWIYPDGHPGGFTIQQSLYKTLSGEYGKFLGPDTQGCVDLSLLGAQYDWVLLTAEIHDFVMHFGPLTVRPREAACVSPAPGFMEIIDNPAPGWVVEILVGYPFVEFAPIPNYFGFGPGKFKVAIKTYSFQLSESGDVRARMYFAAAPRCKKVFDIAPWIPDPVYGGADLLSKLSLGLWSSQGFHDRLDSFMLAQHSRVHQALMDGVEKVWREWLTGGDV
;
A
#
# COMPACT_ATOMS: atom_id res chain seq x y z
N MET A 1 10.91 33.18 10.06
CA MET A 1 10.96 32.17 8.98
C MET A 1 12.27 31.43 9.11
N ALA A 2 12.25 30.14 9.45
CA ALA A 2 13.46 29.33 9.44
C ALA A 2 13.99 29.23 7.99
N ALA A 3 15.29 29.37 7.79
CA ALA A 3 15.90 29.26 6.47
C ALA A 3 15.62 27.86 5.90
N GLN A 4 14.95 27.79 4.75
CA GLN A 4 14.68 26.54 4.07
C GLN A 4 16.02 25.97 3.60
N ALA A 5 16.39 24.80 4.13
CA ALA A 5 17.68 24.21 3.80
C ALA A 5 17.72 23.80 2.32
N ALA A 6 18.82 24.08 1.64
CA ALA A 6 18.96 23.86 0.20
C ALA A 6 18.71 22.40 -0.20
N LEU A 7 17.99 22.21 -1.31
CA LEU A 7 17.69 20.90 -1.91
C LEU A 7 18.92 20.37 -2.67
N SER A 8 19.35 19.16 -2.31
CA SER A 8 20.42 18.42 -2.98
C SER A 8 19.98 17.87 -4.34
N GLU A 9 20.92 17.33 -5.11
CA GLU A 9 20.61 16.63 -6.37
C GLU A 9 19.73 15.40 -6.12
N HIS A 10 20.00 14.65 -5.05
CA HIS A 10 19.20 13.50 -4.66
C HIS A 10 17.77 13.91 -4.30
N ASP A 11 17.58 15.02 -3.57
CA ASP A 11 16.25 15.55 -3.25
C ASP A 11 15.48 15.90 -4.52
N ARG A 12 16.13 16.52 -5.50
CA ARG A 12 15.52 16.87 -6.80
C ARG A 12 15.12 15.63 -7.59
N PHE A 13 15.95 14.58 -7.57
CA PHE A 13 15.61 13.30 -8.17
C PHE A 13 14.36 12.69 -7.53
N LEU A 14 14.29 12.66 -6.20
CA LEU A 14 13.13 12.13 -5.47
C LEU A 14 11.87 12.97 -5.68
N ILE A 15 11.99 14.30 -5.77
CA ILE A 15 10.88 15.19 -6.13
C ILE A 15 10.32 14.81 -7.50
N ALA A 16 11.17 14.68 -8.51
CA ALA A 16 10.72 14.32 -9.86
C ALA A 16 9.99 12.97 -9.87
N ARG A 17 10.55 11.96 -9.17
CA ARG A 17 9.91 10.63 -9.05
C ARG A 17 8.61 10.66 -8.28
N THR A 18 8.51 11.55 -7.30
CA THR A 18 7.29 11.71 -6.50
C THR A 18 6.17 12.37 -7.32
N GLU A 19 6.49 13.39 -8.10
CA GLU A 19 5.55 14.02 -9.04
C GLU A 19 5.03 13.01 -10.09
N GLU A 20 5.92 12.21 -10.68
CA GLU A 20 5.54 11.12 -11.59
C GLU A 20 4.60 10.11 -10.89
N ALA A 21 4.94 9.69 -9.67
CA ALA A 21 4.15 8.73 -8.91
C ALA A 21 2.76 9.26 -8.52
N VAL A 22 2.66 10.53 -8.12
CA VAL A 22 1.37 11.19 -7.80
C VAL A 22 0.50 11.28 -9.05
N HIS A 23 1.06 11.76 -10.17
CA HIS A 23 0.34 11.91 -11.43
C HIS A 23 -0.15 10.55 -11.98
N ASP A 24 0.75 9.58 -12.14
CA ASP A 24 0.42 8.28 -12.73
C ASP A 24 -0.39 7.41 -11.78
N GLY A 25 -0.07 7.47 -10.48
CA GLY A 25 -0.79 6.76 -9.43
C GLY A 25 -2.26 7.16 -9.38
N LYS A 26 -2.58 8.44 -9.62
CA LYS A 26 -3.96 8.93 -9.63
C LYS A 26 -4.81 8.25 -10.72
N GLN A 27 -4.24 8.02 -11.91
CA GLN A 27 -4.94 7.29 -12.98
C GLN A 27 -5.25 5.85 -12.58
N LEU A 28 -4.31 5.17 -11.91
CA LEU A 28 -4.50 3.82 -11.39
C LEU A 28 -5.53 3.79 -10.26
N PHE A 29 -5.52 4.79 -9.38
CA PHE A 29 -6.49 4.95 -8.30
C PHE A 29 -7.90 5.13 -8.85
N ASP A 30 -8.08 6.06 -9.79
CA ASP A 30 -9.39 6.34 -10.39
C ASP A 30 -9.93 5.17 -11.17
N TRP A 31 -9.07 4.47 -11.93
CA TRP A 31 -9.45 3.26 -12.62
C TRP A 31 -9.97 2.21 -11.63
N PHE A 32 -9.23 1.92 -10.57
CA PHE A 32 -9.63 0.90 -9.63
C PHE A 32 -10.90 1.29 -8.86
N ARG A 33 -10.92 2.50 -8.29
CA ARG A 33 -12.04 3.00 -7.51
C ARG A 33 -13.34 2.99 -8.31
N ARG A 34 -13.29 3.42 -9.57
CA ARG A 34 -14.44 3.39 -10.49
C ARG A 34 -14.93 1.97 -10.73
N ASN A 35 -14.03 1.02 -11.01
CA ASN A 35 -14.41 -0.35 -11.31
C ASN A 35 -14.88 -1.13 -10.06
N ASP A 36 -14.32 -0.83 -8.89
CA ASP A 36 -14.78 -1.38 -7.60
C ASP A 36 -16.21 -0.92 -7.30
N LEU A 37 -16.47 0.40 -7.37
CA LEU A 37 -17.81 0.95 -7.14
C LEU A 37 -18.83 0.47 -8.17
N ALA A 38 -18.42 0.26 -9.42
CA ALA A 38 -19.29 -0.27 -10.47
C ALA A 38 -19.46 -1.80 -10.41
N GLY A 39 -18.71 -2.52 -9.56
CA GLY A 39 -18.71 -3.98 -9.51
C GLY A 39 -18.20 -4.66 -10.78
N THR A 40 -17.35 -3.97 -11.56
CA THR A 40 -16.86 -4.45 -12.87
C THR A 40 -15.49 -5.14 -12.78
N LEU A 41 -14.83 -5.10 -11.61
CA LEU A 41 -13.57 -5.82 -11.39
C LEU A 41 -13.78 -7.33 -11.47
N LYS A 42 -12.96 -8.00 -12.27
CA LYS A 42 -12.91 -9.47 -12.36
C LYS A 42 -12.06 -10.04 -11.23
N LEU A 43 -12.68 -10.16 -10.07
CA LEU A 43 -12.04 -10.64 -8.85
C LEU A 43 -11.97 -12.17 -8.81
N TYR A 44 -10.84 -12.72 -8.36
CA TYR A 44 -10.70 -14.14 -8.03
C TYR A 44 -10.28 -14.31 -6.57
N PRO A 45 -10.78 -15.33 -5.85
CA PRO A 45 -10.43 -15.52 -4.45
C PRO A 45 -8.95 -15.87 -4.29
N ILE A 46 -8.31 -15.29 -3.26
CA ILE A 46 -6.96 -15.62 -2.83
C ILE A 46 -7.03 -16.35 -1.49
N ASP A 47 -6.54 -17.58 -1.46
CA ASP A 47 -6.34 -18.32 -0.22
C ASP A 47 -4.99 -17.96 0.42
N LEU A 48 -5.05 -17.34 1.60
CA LEU A 48 -3.86 -16.95 2.35
C LEU A 48 -3.16 -18.14 3.03
N LYS A 49 -3.80 -19.32 3.08
CA LYS A 49 -3.29 -20.58 3.66
C LYS A 49 -2.84 -20.45 5.12
N ARG A 50 -3.50 -19.57 5.86
CA ARG A 50 -3.22 -19.27 7.26
C ARG A 50 -4.49 -18.75 7.93
N GLN A 51 -4.70 -19.15 9.17
CA GLN A 51 -5.71 -18.54 10.03
C GLN A 51 -5.14 -17.26 10.65
N PHE A 52 -5.92 -16.19 10.57
CA PHE A 52 -5.60 -14.89 11.14
C PHE A 52 -6.58 -14.56 12.26
N ARG A 53 -6.22 -13.57 13.08
CA ARG A 53 -7.05 -13.19 14.21
C ARG A 53 -8.30 -12.47 13.74
N LEU A 54 -8.15 -11.51 12.83
CA LEU A 54 -9.28 -10.83 12.23
C LEU A 54 -9.84 -11.61 11.03
N PRO A 55 -11.17 -11.76 10.94
CA PRO A 55 -11.81 -12.27 9.74
C PRO A 55 -11.43 -11.43 8.53
N ASN A 56 -11.10 -12.10 7.42
CA ASN A 56 -10.71 -11.42 6.21
C ASN A 56 -11.16 -12.16 4.96
N LYS A 57 -11.26 -11.39 3.86
CA LYS A 57 -11.50 -11.88 2.51
C LYS A 57 -10.52 -11.19 1.58
N ALA A 58 -9.67 -11.96 0.90
CA ALA A 58 -8.71 -11.46 -0.07
C ALA A 58 -9.08 -11.92 -1.48
N GLU A 59 -9.08 -10.98 -2.44
CA GLU A 59 -9.45 -11.21 -3.82
C GLU A 59 -8.45 -10.53 -4.75
N GLY A 60 -7.88 -11.27 -5.69
CA GLY A 60 -6.95 -10.76 -6.67
C GLY A 60 -7.64 -10.25 -7.93
N VAL A 61 -6.97 -9.37 -8.65
CA VAL A 61 -7.35 -8.94 -9.99
C VAL A 61 -6.13 -8.98 -10.91
N LEU A 62 -6.30 -9.48 -12.12
CA LEU A 62 -5.36 -9.37 -13.23
C LEU A 62 -6.15 -8.79 -14.41
N ASP A 63 -5.75 -7.61 -14.89
CA ASP A 63 -6.48 -6.92 -15.97
C ASP A 63 -5.54 -6.04 -16.80
N PHE A 64 -6.12 -5.17 -17.62
CA PHE A 64 -5.47 -4.08 -18.33
C PHE A 64 -6.21 -2.77 -18.10
N LEU A 65 -5.46 -1.69 -17.99
CA LEU A 65 -5.99 -0.33 -17.99
C LEU A 65 -5.20 0.56 -18.94
N GLU A 66 -5.70 1.77 -19.17
CA GLU A 66 -4.93 2.81 -19.86
C GLU A 66 -4.26 3.73 -18.82
N ILE A 67 -2.93 3.87 -18.90
CA ILE A 67 -2.16 4.87 -18.14
C ILE A 67 -1.37 5.68 -19.17
N ASN A 68 -1.50 7.00 -19.15
CA ASN A 68 -0.81 7.92 -20.06
C ASN A 68 -1.04 7.57 -21.54
N GLY A 69 -2.26 7.17 -21.91
CA GLY A 69 -2.63 6.77 -23.27
C GLY A 69 -2.12 5.39 -23.70
N LYS A 70 -1.58 4.58 -22.76
CA LYS A 70 -0.95 3.29 -23.05
C LYS A 70 -1.73 2.18 -22.34
N ARG A 71 -2.19 1.20 -23.12
CA ARG A 71 -2.73 -0.04 -22.54
C ARG A 71 -1.63 -0.76 -21.78
N THR A 72 -1.83 -0.91 -20.47
CA THR A 72 -0.86 -1.40 -19.50
C THR A 72 -1.49 -2.52 -18.69
N SER A 73 -0.75 -3.61 -18.47
CA SER A 73 -1.22 -4.70 -17.63
C SER A 73 -1.27 -4.28 -16.17
N VAL A 74 -2.21 -4.79 -15.39
CA VAL A 74 -2.33 -4.50 -13.96
C VAL A 74 -2.55 -5.77 -13.17
N MET A 75 -1.95 -5.81 -12.00
CA MET A 75 -2.29 -6.77 -10.95
C MET A 75 -2.63 -6.01 -9.69
N GLY A 76 -3.54 -6.55 -8.90
CA GLY A 76 -3.89 -5.96 -7.62
C GLY A 76 -4.62 -6.91 -6.72
N VAL A 77 -4.85 -6.48 -5.49
CA VAL A 77 -5.60 -7.21 -4.48
C VAL A 77 -6.55 -6.27 -3.76
N LEU A 78 -7.79 -6.71 -3.61
CA LEU A 78 -8.79 -6.16 -2.72
C LEU A 78 -8.87 -7.08 -1.50
N GLN A 79 -8.64 -6.53 -0.31
CA GLN A 79 -8.75 -7.27 0.93
C GLN A 79 -9.68 -6.55 1.89
N THR A 80 -10.69 -7.25 2.37
CA THR A 80 -11.57 -6.75 3.43
C THR A 80 -11.19 -7.42 4.75
N VAL A 81 -11.09 -6.63 5.82
CA VAL A 81 -10.80 -7.10 7.18
C VAL A 81 -11.86 -6.53 8.12
N GLU A 82 -12.49 -7.40 8.90
CA GLU A 82 -13.56 -7.04 9.83
C GLU A 82 -12.98 -6.83 11.23
N PHE A 83 -13.09 -5.61 11.78
CA PHE A 83 -12.61 -5.28 13.13
C PHE A 83 -13.64 -5.59 14.23
N GLY A 84 -14.89 -5.80 13.83
CA GLY A 84 -16.02 -6.08 14.71
C GLY A 84 -16.81 -4.84 15.11
N GLN A 85 -17.71 -5.03 16.08
CA GLN A 85 -18.66 -4.02 16.53
C GLN A 85 -18.12 -3.20 17.71
N TYR A 86 -18.25 -1.88 17.62
CA TYR A 86 -17.86 -0.93 18.66
C TYR A 86 -19.09 -0.13 19.13
N ARG A 87 -19.07 0.30 20.39
CA ARG A 87 -20.11 1.15 20.99
C ARG A 87 -19.45 2.36 21.64
N GLY A 88 -20.09 3.51 21.51
CA GLY A 88 -19.63 4.75 22.11
C GLY A 88 -20.23 5.96 21.39
N ASP A 89 -20.16 7.11 22.05
CA ASP A 89 -20.54 8.37 21.44
C ASP A 89 -19.45 8.83 20.45
N ASN A 90 -19.86 9.51 19.38
CA ASN A 90 -18.96 10.12 18.40
C ASN A 90 -17.99 9.14 17.69
N LEU A 91 -18.38 7.87 17.53
CA LEU A 91 -17.54 6.85 16.86
C LEU A 91 -17.03 7.30 15.49
N ALA A 92 -17.89 7.93 14.66
CA ALA A 92 -17.49 8.43 13.34
C ALA A 92 -16.38 9.49 13.42
N ALA A 93 -16.46 10.42 14.39
CA ALA A 93 -15.44 11.45 14.58
C ALA A 93 -14.13 10.85 15.11
N ARG A 94 -14.20 9.93 16.07
CA ARG A 94 -13.02 9.21 16.62
C ARG A 94 -12.32 8.38 15.55
N LEU A 95 -13.12 7.71 14.71
CA LEU A 95 -12.64 6.94 13.57
C LEU A 95 -11.90 7.84 12.58
N LYS A 96 -12.50 8.96 12.18
CA LYS A 96 -11.87 9.94 11.29
C LYS A 96 -10.56 10.47 11.87
N GLN A 97 -10.55 10.84 13.14
CA GLN A 97 -9.34 11.31 13.82
C GLN A 97 -8.25 10.23 13.82
N PHE A 98 -8.60 8.98 14.17
CA PHE A 98 -7.64 7.89 14.16
C PHE A 98 -7.02 7.69 12.78
N VAL A 99 -7.86 7.59 11.75
CA VAL A 99 -7.38 7.28 10.39
C VAL A 99 -6.47 8.38 9.84
N LEU A 100 -6.78 9.66 10.12
CA LEU A 100 -6.02 10.79 9.60
C LEU A 100 -4.76 11.11 10.42
N ALA A 101 -4.81 11.04 11.74
CA ALA A 101 -3.73 11.50 12.61
C ALA A 101 -2.90 10.36 13.24
N GLU A 102 -3.50 9.19 13.46
CA GLU A 102 -2.91 8.16 14.33
C GLU A 102 -2.56 6.85 13.61
N PHE A 103 -3.26 6.52 12.52
CA PHE A 103 -3.17 5.19 11.93
C PHE A 103 -1.74 4.82 11.50
N LEU A 104 -1.10 5.65 10.68
CA LEU A 104 0.26 5.36 10.20
C LEU A 104 1.32 5.60 11.28
N SER A 105 1.13 6.58 12.16
CA SER A 105 2.08 6.89 13.23
C SER A 105 2.10 5.80 14.31
N ARG A 106 0.97 5.12 14.56
CA ARG A 106 0.85 4.05 15.56
C ARG A 106 0.85 2.64 14.98
N ALA A 107 1.00 2.48 13.68
CA ALA A 107 1.12 1.16 13.04
C ALA A 107 2.51 0.53 13.29
N HIS A 108 2.94 0.42 14.54
CA HIS A 108 4.21 -0.19 14.94
C HIS A 108 4.08 -0.87 16.31
N TRP A 109 4.78 -1.98 16.51
CA TRP A 109 4.79 -2.71 17.78
C TRP A 109 6.03 -3.61 17.88
N ILE A 110 6.20 -4.26 19.03
CA ILE A 110 7.21 -5.29 19.26
C ILE A 110 6.50 -6.63 19.52
N TYR A 111 6.88 -7.66 18.77
CA TYR A 111 6.40 -9.02 18.97
C TYR A 111 7.00 -9.65 20.24
N PRO A 112 6.38 -10.73 20.79
CA PRO A 112 6.93 -11.42 21.97
C PRO A 112 8.37 -11.96 21.79
N ASP A 113 8.80 -12.18 20.55
CA ASP A 113 10.17 -12.60 20.20
C ASP A 113 11.15 -11.43 20.09
N GLY A 114 10.72 -10.20 20.39
CA GLY A 114 11.53 -8.98 20.35
C GLY A 114 11.66 -8.34 18.96
N HIS A 115 11.11 -8.95 17.90
CA HIS A 115 11.15 -8.35 16.58
C HIS A 115 10.14 -7.20 16.42
N PRO A 116 10.48 -6.14 15.66
CA PRO A 116 9.52 -5.11 15.33
C PRO A 116 8.43 -5.65 14.39
N GLY A 117 7.23 -5.08 14.50
CA GLY A 117 6.11 -5.27 13.59
C GLY A 117 5.54 -3.94 13.12
N GLY A 118 4.72 -3.98 12.08
CA GLY A 118 4.16 -2.81 11.42
C GLY A 118 5.18 -2.07 10.57
N PHE A 119 5.20 -0.75 10.71
CA PHE A 119 6.03 0.17 9.95
C PHE A 119 6.89 1.07 10.85
N THR A 120 8.08 1.40 10.36
CA THR A 120 8.75 2.64 10.78
C THR A 120 8.63 3.65 9.67
N ILE A 121 8.00 4.79 9.97
CA ILE A 121 7.78 5.87 9.00
C ILE A 121 8.77 7.00 9.25
N GLN A 122 9.37 7.48 8.17
CA GLN A 122 10.17 8.71 8.15
C GLN A 122 9.65 9.62 7.05
N GLN A 123 9.56 10.92 7.34
CA GLN A 123 9.20 11.94 6.36
C GLN A 123 10.43 12.71 5.91
N SER A 124 10.55 12.92 4.60
CA SER A 124 11.77 13.49 3.99
C SER A 124 11.50 14.79 3.25
N LEU A 125 10.62 14.75 2.24
CA LEU A 125 10.34 15.87 1.34
C LEU A 125 8.86 16.21 1.35
N TYR A 126 8.53 17.44 0.99
CA TYR A 126 7.14 17.85 0.81
C TYR A 126 7.01 18.86 -0.32
N LYS A 127 5.79 18.99 -0.83
CA LYS A 127 5.35 20.11 -1.66
C LYS A 127 4.18 20.81 -0.98
N THR A 128 4.24 22.13 -0.86
CA THR A 128 3.14 22.94 -0.33
C THR A 128 2.06 23.15 -1.38
N LEU A 129 0.88 23.61 -0.97
CA LEU A 129 -0.17 24.02 -1.92
C LEU A 129 0.23 25.19 -2.84
N SER A 130 1.20 26.02 -2.43
CA SER A 130 1.76 27.08 -3.30
C SER A 130 2.76 26.55 -4.34
N GLY A 131 3.06 25.24 -4.31
CA GLY A 131 4.01 24.61 -5.23
C GLY A 131 5.47 24.68 -4.77
N GLU A 132 5.73 25.10 -3.53
CA GLU A 132 7.08 25.16 -2.98
C GLU A 132 7.52 23.78 -2.47
N TYR A 133 8.74 23.38 -2.83
CA TYR A 133 9.35 22.15 -2.33
C TYR A 133 10.20 22.42 -1.10
N GLY A 134 10.14 21.52 -0.12
CA GLY A 134 10.99 21.58 1.05
C GLY A 134 11.31 20.21 1.62
N LYS A 135 11.99 20.22 2.77
CA LYS A 135 12.38 19.01 3.50
C LYS A 135 12.08 19.12 4.98
N PHE A 136 11.74 17.99 5.58
CA PHE A 136 11.69 17.85 7.02
C PHE A 136 13.10 17.75 7.59
N LEU A 137 13.33 18.32 8.77
CA LEU A 137 14.65 18.40 9.39
C LEU A 137 14.60 17.98 10.86
N GLY A 138 15.68 17.35 11.32
CA GLY A 138 15.85 17.01 12.73
C GLY A 138 14.72 16.10 13.24
N PRO A 139 14.10 16.42 14.40
CA PRO A 139 13.02 15.62 14.97
C PRO A 139 11.81 15.45 14.04
N ASP A 140 11.54 16.45 13.19
CA ASP A 140 10.40 16.42 12.28
C ASP A 140 10.54 15.36 11.18
N THR A 141 11.68 14.66 11.08
CA THR A 141 11.84 13.54 10.13
C THR A 141 11.20 12.25 10.60
N GLN A 142 10.87 12.13 11.89
CA GLN A 142 10.36 10.89 12.49
C GLN A 142 8.83 10.88 12.51
N GLY A 143 8.26 9.72 12.16
CA GLY A 143 6.81 9.53 12.15
C GLY A 143 6.16 9.92 10.83
N CYS A 144 4.84 10.05 10.87
CA CYS A 144 4.00 10.40 9.74
C CYS A 144 3.35 11.75 10.01
N VAL A 145 3.24 12.59 8.98
CA VAL A 145 2.45 13.81 9.00
C VAL A 145 0.98 13.47 9.29
N ASP A 146 0.28 14.35 10.01
CA ASP A 146 -1.18 14.30 10.09
C ASP A 146 -1.76 14.45 8.67
N LEU A 147 -2.44 13.41 8.21
CA LEU A 147 -2.96 13.36 6.85
C LEU A 147 -4.04 14.42 6.61
N SER A 148 -4.65 14.98 7.65
CA SER A 148 -5.58 16.12 7.51
C SER A 148 -4.90 17.40 7.01
N LEU A 149 -3.57 17.48 7.08
CA LEU A 149 -2.79 18.59 6.51
C LEU A 149 -2.60 18.47 4.99
N LEU A 150 -2.87 17.30 4.40
CA LEU A 150 -2.88 17.12 2.96
C LEU A 150 -4.10 17.85 2.37
N GLY A 151 -3.86 18.76 1.42
CA GLY A 151 -4.92 19.59 0.83
C GLY A 151 -5.23 20.86 1.63
N ALA A 152 -4.67 20.99 2.84
CA ALA A 152 -4.73 22.20 3.66
C ALA A 152 -3.39 22.95 3.69
N GLN A 153 -2.28 22.20 3.77
CA GLN A 153 -0.91 22.73 3.81
C GLN A 153 -0.03 22.13 2.73
N TYR A 154 -0.15 20.83 2.51
CA TYR A 154 0.71 20.07 1.60
C TYR A 154 -0.10 19.56 0.39
N ASP A 155 0.51 19.67 -0.79
CA ASP A 155 0.04 19.00 -2.01
C ASP A 155 0.42 17.52 -1.99
N TRP A 156 1.63 17.21 -1.49
CA TRP A 156 2.05 15.85 -1.17
C TRP A 156 3.21 15.84 -0.16
N VAL A 157 3.41 14.70 0.50
CA VAL A 157 4.55 14.44 1.40
C VAL A 157 5.22 13.13 1.03
N LEU A 158 6.54 13.12 0.91
CA LEU A 158 7.32 11.91 0.68
C LEU A 158 7.66 11.23 2.01
N LEU A 159 7.21 9.98 2.14
CA LEU A 159 7.46 9.11 3.27
C LEU A 159 8.34 7.93 2.86
N THR A 160 9.24 7.51 3.73
CA THR A 160 9.88 6.20 3.70
C THR A 160 9.23 5.31 4.75
N ALA A 161 8.66 4.19 4.32
CA ALA A 161 8.07 3.19 5.19
C ALA A 161 8.93 1.93 5.20
N GLU A 162 9.63 1.68 6.31
CA GLU A 162 10.26 0.38 6.56
C GLU A 162 9.19 -0.63 6.96
N ILE A 163 9.17 -1.80 6.34
CA ILE A 163 8.13 -2.83 6.49
C ILE A 163 8.68 -3.98 7.30
N HIS A 164 8.24 -4.12 8.56
CA HIS A 164 8.79 -5.12 9.48
C HIS A 164 8.11 -6.49 9.36
N ASP A 165 6.86 -6.52 8.90
CA ASP A 165 6.06 -7.75 8.77
C ASP A 165 6.27 -8.49 7.45
N PHE A 166 7.32 -8.17 6.69
CA PHE A 166 7.66 -8.90 5.48
C PHE A 166 8.33 -10.23 5.86
N VAL A 167 7.51 -11.25 6.10
CA VAL A 167 7.97 -12.59 6.53
C VAL A 167 7.67 -13.62 5.44
N MET A 168 8.70 -14.31 4.96
CA MET A 168 8.59 -15.38 3.97
C MET A 168 8.86 -16.74 4.62
N HIS A 169 8.01 -17.72 4.32
CA HIS A 169 8.16 -19.09 4.77
C HIS A 169 8.51 -20.01 3.58
N PHE A 170 9.67 -20.66 3.66
CA PHE A 170 10.17 -21.62 2.70
C PHE A 170 10.34 -22.97 3.39
N GLY A 171 9.24 -23.71 3.55
CA GLY A 171 9.22 -24.94 4.36
C GLY A 171 9.60 -24.64 5.82
N PRO A 172 10.67 -25.24 6.38
CA PRO A 172 11.11 -24.97 7.75
C PRO A 172 11.86 -23.63 7.90
N LEU A 173 12.25 -22.97 6.81
CA LEU A 173 13.00 -21.73 6.84
C LEU A 173 12.05 -20.53 6.90
N THR A 174 12.24 -19.67 7.89
CA THR A 174 11.61 -18.34 7.95
C THR A 174 12.65 -17.27 7.66
N VAL A 175 12.38 -16.45 6.64
CA VAL A 175 13.21 -15.31 6.26
C VAL A 175 12.44 -14.03 6.50
N ARG A 176 13.11 -13.01 7.06
CA ARG A 176 12.56 -11.67 7.27
C ARG A 176 13.41 -10.65 6.53
N PRO A 177 13.20 -10.46 5.21
CA PRO A 177 13.92 -9.44 4.46
C PRO A 177 13.67 -8.05 5.06
N ARG A 178 14.71 -7.22 5.07
CA ARG A 178 14.52 -5.79 5.32
C ARG A 178 13.99 -5.17 4.05
N GLU A 179 12.79 -4.62 4.10
CA GLU A 179 12.13 -3.96 2.98
C GLU A 179 11.72 -2.55 3.37
N ALA A 180 11.84 -1.61 2.45
CA ALA A 180 11.36 -0.25 2.63
C ALA A 180 10.80 0.30 1.32
N ALA A 181 9.78 1.15 1.42
CA ALA A 181 9.13 1.79 0.29
C ALA A 181 9.17 3.31 0.46
N CYS A 182 9.49 4.03 -0.63
CA CYS A 182 9.10 5.44 -0.72
C CYS A 182 7.64 5.53 -1.20
N VAL A 183 6.82 6.28 -0.48
CA VAL A 183 5.40 6.48 -0.79
C VAL A 183 5.03 7.95 -0.62
N SER A 184 4.01 8.42 -1.33
CA SER A 184 3.66 9.84 -1.32
C SER A 184 2.16 10.11 -1.13
N PRO A 185 1.65 10.09 0.12
CA PRO A 185 0.28 10.53 0.40
C PRO A 185 0.00 11.91 -0.20
N ALA A 186 -1.15 12.04 -0.85
CA ALA A 186 -1.61 13.27 -1.46
C ALA A 186 -3.16 13.33 -1.44
N PRO A 187 -3.76 14.52 -1.51
CA PRO A 187 -5.22 14.70 -1.42
C PRO A 187 -6.01 13.89 -2.43
N GLY A 188 -5.45 13.68 -3.62
CA GLY A 188 -6.07 12.88 -4.68
C GLY A 188 -6.25 11.38 -4.36
N PHE A 189 -5.70 10.91 -3.24
CA PHE A 189 -5.83 9.53 -2.77
C PHE A 189 -6.59 9.44 -1.44
N MET A 190 -7.33 10.49 -1.08
CA MET A 190 -8.09 10.57 0.16
C MET A 190 -9.54 10.90 -0.12
N GLU A 191 -10.45 10.20 0.54
CA GLU A 191 -11.89 10.46 0.44
C GLU A 191 -12.52 10.31 1.83
N ILE A 192 -13.40 11.23 2.20
CA ILE A 192 -14.28 11.07 3.37
C ILE A 192 -15.70 11.15 2.85
N ILE A 193 -16.42 10.05 2.94
CA ILE A 193 -17.75 9.91 2.37
C ILE A 193 -18.71 9.63 3.50
N ASP A 194 -19.61 10.57 3.76
CA ASP A 194 -20.74 10.35 4.66
C ASP A 194 -21.81 9.52 3.95
N ASN A 195 -22.37 8.54 4.65
CA ASN A 195 -23.38 7.62 4.14
C ASN A 195 -23.01 6.96 2.79
N PRO A 196 -21.87 6.26 2.71
CA PRO A 196 -21.35 5.74 1.43
C PRO A 196 -22.26 4.69 0.79
N ALA A 197 -23.07 4.00 1.59
CA ALA A 197 -24.09 3.04 1.16
C ALA A 197 -25.13 2.87 2.28
N PRO A 198 -26.32 2.28 1.99
CA PRO A 198 -27.30 1.97 3.02
C PRO A 198 -26.71 1.14 4.17
N GLY A 199 -26.97 1.55 5.42
CA GLY A 199 -26.43 0.90 6.62
C GLY A 199 -25.01 1.32 7.02
N TRP A 200 -24.38 2.23 6.27
CA TRP A 200 -23.04 2.78 6.56
C TRP A 200 -23.12 4.25 6.92
N VAL A 201 -22.41 4.65 7.98
CA VAL A 201 -22.37 6.02 8.50
C VAL A 201 -21.29 6.83 7.79
N VAL A 202 -20.07 6.28 7.69
CA VAL A 202 -18.94 6.99 7.09
C VAL A 202 -17.92 6.01 6.50
N GLU A 203 -17.28 6.43 5.41
CA GLU A 203 -16.05 5.84 4.86
C GLU A 203 -14.92 6.87 4.91
N ILE A 204 -13.78 6.48 5.49
CA ILE A 204 -12.55 7.28 5.49
C ILE A 204 -11.49 6.49 4.73
N LEU A 205 -11.23 6.94 3.50
CA LEU A 205 -10.21 6.38 2.62
C LEU A 205 -8.96 7.24 2.71
N VAL A 206 -7.83 6.58 3.00
CA VAL A 206 -6.49 7.15 2.88
C VAL A 206 -5.64 6.27 1.98
N GLY A 207 -4.78 6.87 1.19
CA GLY A 207 -3.96 6.13 0.25
C GLY A 207 -2.73 6.89 -0.20
N TYR A 208 -1.88 6.19 -0.93
CA TYR A 208 -0.65 6.73 -1.46
C TYR A 208 -0.16 5.92 -2.67
N PRO A 209 0.45 6.58 -3.66
CA PRO A 209 1.29 5.94 -4.65
C PRO A 209 2.65 5.54 -4.07
N PHE A 210 3.23 4.50 -4.64
CA PHE A 210 4.64 4.14 -4.45
C PHE A 210 5.49 4.94 -5.43
N VAL A 211 6.61 5.45 -4.92
CA VAL A 211 7.64 6.10 -5.72
C VAL A 211 8.57 5.03 -6.28
N GLU A 212 8.94 5.12 -7.55
CA GLU A 212 9.89 4.21 -8.23
C GLU A 212 11.32 4.46 -7.75
N PHE A 213 11.56 4.18 -6.47
CA PHE A 213 12.85 4.28 -5.80
C PHE A 213 12.86 3.28 -4.64
N ALA A 214 13.92 2.46 -4.57
CA ALA A 214 14.12 1.48 -3.50
C ALA A 214 15.11 2.03 -2.47
N PRO A 215 14.64 2.45 -1.27
CA PRO A 215 15.52 2.99 -0.22
C PRO A 215 16.50 1.94 0.30
N ILE A 216 16.07 0.67 0.32
CA ILE A 216 16.90 -0.49 0.62
C ILE A 216 17.00 -1.30 -0.68
N PRO A 217 18.20 -1.40 -1.29
CA PRO A 217 18.40 -2.23 -2.46
C PRO A 217 18.05 -3.70 -2.18
N ASN A 218 17.30 -4.34 -3.08
CA ASN A 218 16.95 -5.76 -3.01
C ASN A 218 17.09 -6.42 -4.40
N TYR A 219 17.06 -7.76 -4.42
CA TYR A 219 17.22 -8.57 -5.64
C TYR A 219 15.88 -8.97 -6.29
N PHE A 220 14.76 -8.42 -5.83
CA PHE A 220 13.44 -8.77 -6.35
C PHE A 220 13.08 -7.87 -7.55
N GLY A 221 12.53 -8.49 -8.59
CA GLY A 221 11.94 -7.79 -9.74
C GLY A 221 10.51 -7.30 -9.50
N PHE A 222 9.94 -7.69 -8.37
CA PHE A 222 8.64 -7.26 -7.84
C PHE A 222 8.83 -6.86 -6.38
N GLY A 223 8.50 -5.62 -6.03
CA GLY A 223 8.61 -5.15 -4.65
C GLY A 223 8.67 -3.64 -4.51
N PRO A 224 8.73 -3.15 -3.26
CA PRO A 224 8.91 -1.73 -2.95
C PRO A 224 9.99 -1.06 -3.83
N GLY A 225 9.63 0.05 -4.46
CA GLY A 225 10.55 0.83 -5.30
C GLY A 225 10.82 0.28 -6.71
N LYS A 226 10.24 -0.86 -7.08
CA LYS A 226 10.37 -1.47 -8.42
C LYS A 226 9.10 -1.31 -9.28
N PHE A 227 8.01 -0.85 -8.68
CA PHE A 227 6.78 -0.57 -9.40
C PHE A 227 6.91 0.73 -10.16
N LYS A 228 6.61 0.69 -11.47
CA LYS A 228 6.54 1.90 -12.27
C LYS A 228 5.39 2.80 -11.80
N VAL A 229 4.21 2.21 -11.62
CA VAL A 229 3.04 2.83 -11.01
C VAL A 229 2.47 1.82 -10.04
N ALA A 230 2.37 2.17 -8.78
CA ALA A 230 1.63 1.38 -7.81
C ALA A 230 0.96 2.28 -6.79
N ILE A 231 -0.14 1.80 -6.23
CA ILE A 231 -0.89 2.50 -5.19
C ILE A 231 -1.30 1.53 -4.11
N LYS A 232 -1.51 2.08 -2.91
CA LYS A 232 -2.13 1.38 -1.81
C LYS A 232 -3.13 2.29 -1.10
N THR A 233 -4.27 1.73 -0.75
CA THR A 233 -5.33 2.44 -0.04
C THR A 233 -5.82 1.63 1.16
N TYR A 234 -6.33 2.34 2.15
CA TYR A 234 -7.01 1.83 3.33
C TYR A 234 -8.32 2.61 3.45
N SER A 235 -9.45 1.93 3.23
CA SER A 235 -10.79 2.49 3.36
C SER A 235 -11.44 1.92 4.61
N PHE A 236 -11.55 2.73 5.66
CA PHE A 236 -12.19 2.36 6.91
C PHE A 236 -13.66 2.74 6.86
N GLN A 237 -14.54 1.80 7.12
CA GLN A 237 -15.98 1.99 7.03
C GLN A 237 -16.63 1.69 8.38
N LEU A 238 -17.57 2.55 8.80
CA LEU A 238 -18.36 2.40 10.03
C LEU A 238 -19.83 2.22 9.66
N SER A 239 -20.47 1.16 10.17
CA SER A 239 -21.90 0.91 9.99
C SER A 239 -22.76 1.64 11.03
N GLU A 240 -24.07 1.70 10.79
CA GLU A 240 -25.06 2.20 11.77
C GLU A 240 -25.10 1.34 13.05
N SER A 241 -24.80 0.04 12.93
CA SER A 241 -24.67 -0.88 14.08
C SER A 241 -23.36 -0.71 14.84
N GLY A 242 -22.42 0.11 14.36
CA GLY A 242 -21.10 0.29 14.96
C GLY A 242 -20.07 -0.76 14.50
N ASP A 243 -20.37 -1.54 13.47
CA ASP A 243 -19.40 -2.45 12.85
C ASP A 243 -18.36 -1.64 12.08
N VAL A 244 -17.09 -1.98 12.32
CA VAL A 244 -15.95 -1.39 11.65
C VAL A 244 -15.30 -2.43 10.76
N ARG A 245 -15.00 -2.05 9.52
CA ARG A 245 -14.16 -2.83 8.61
C ARG A 245 -13.17 -1.96 7.86
N ALA A 246 -12.05 -2.55 7.45
CA ALA A 246 -11.11 -1.92 6.53
C ALA A 246 -11.11 -2.67 5.19
N ARG A 247 -11.29 -1.92 4.10
CA ARG A 247 -11.08 -2.37 2.73
C ARG A 247 -9.73 -1.83 2.27
N MET A 248 -8.76 -2.72 2.15
CA MET A 248 -7.43 -2.39 1.65
C MET A 248 -7.33 -2.77 0.19
N TYR A 249 -6.73 -1.89 -0.58
CA TYR A 249 -6.41 -2.19 -1.97
C TYR A 249 -4.95 -1.89 -2.25
N PHE A 250 -4.35 -2.76 -3.05
CA PHE A 250 -3.05 -2.53 -3.68
C PHE A 250 -3.15 -2.87 -5.16
N ALA A 251 -2.53 -2.07 -6.01
CA ALA A 251 -2.19 -2.50 -7.37
C ALA A 251 -0.88 -1.95 -7.86
N ALA A 252 -0.35 -2.64 -8.86
CA ALA A 252 0.81 -2.24 -9.62
C ALA A 252 0.55 -2.39 -11.13
N ALA A 253 1.04 -1.42 -11.88
CA ALA A 253 1.03 -1.36 -13.34
C ALA A 253 2.38 -0.81 -13.86
N PRO A 254 3.03 -1.44 -14.84
CA PRO A 254 2.67 -2.74 -15.41
C PRO A 254 2.79 -3.86 -14.37
N ARG A 255 2.19 -5.02 -14.67
CA ARG A 255 2.55 -6.28 -14.00
C ARG A 255 4.06 -6.51 -14.10
N CYS A 256 4.64 -7.18 -13.09
CA CYS A 256 6.08 -7.37 -13.07
C CYS A 256 6.54 -8.23 -14.26
N LYS A 257 7.67 -7.81 -14.83
CA LYS A 257 8.31 -8.50 -15.94
C LYS A 257 9.35 -9.53 -15.48
N LYS A 258 9.70 -9.50 -14.19
CA LYS A 258 10.70 -10.37 -13.58
C LYS A 258 10.31 -10.71 -12.14
N VAL A 259 10.65 -11.91 -11.69
CA VAL A 259 10.63 -12.28 -10.27
C VAL A 259 11.93 -11.85 -9.58
N PHE A 260 13.08 -12.06 -10.23
CA PHE A 260 14.38 -11.62 -9.71
C PHE A 260 15.06 -10.60 -10.62
N ASP A 261 15.69 -9.61 -10.00
CA ASP A 261 16.46 -8.55 -10.66
C ASP A 261 17.94 -8.62 -10.23
N ILE A 262 18.60 -9.71 -10.63
CA ILE A 262 19.97 -10.04 -10.20
C ILE A 262 21.01 -9.14 -10.87
N ALA A 263 20.88 -8.92 -12.18
CA ALA A 263 21.68 -7.97 -12.94
C ALA A 263 20.97 -7.61 -14.27
N PRO A 264 21.29 -6.46 -14.90
CA PRO A 264 20.67 -6.06 -16.17
C PRO A 264 20.83 -7.09 -17.30
N TRP A 265 21.92 -7.85 -17.31
CA TRP A 265 22.24 -8.84 -18.35
C TRP A 265 21.85 -10.28 -17.99
N ILE A 266 21.45 -10.55 -16.75
CA ILE A 266 21.03 -11.90 -16.33
C ILE A 266 19.51 -11.99 -16.55
N PRO A 267 19.03 -12.87 -17.44
CA PRO A 267 17.60 -13.06 -17.64
C PRO A 267 16.97 -13.58 -16.34
N ASP A 268 15.74 -13.15 -16.05
CA ASP A 268 15.00 -13.68 -14.90
C ASP A 268 14.86 -15.19 -15.05
N PRO A 269 15.42 -16.01 -14.13
CA PRO A 269 15.36 -17.45 -14.25
C PRO A 269 13.94 -17.99 -14.17
N VAL A 270 13.00 -17.22 -13.61
CA VAL A 270 11.61 -17.65 -13.42
C VAL A 270 10.75 -17.32 -14.63
N TYR A 271 10.48 -16.04 -14.91
CA TYR A 271 9.67 -15.65 -16.07
C TYR A 271 10.40 -15.89 -17.39
N GLY A 272 11.70 -15.58 -17.46
CA GLY A 272 12.50 -15.85 -18.65
C GLY A 272 12.63 -17.35 -18.96
N GLY A 273 12.74 -18.19 -17.92
CA GLY A 273 12.74 -19.65 -18.06
C GLY A 273 11.39 -20.19 -18.56
N ALA A 274 10.28 -19.65 -18.06
CA ALA A 274 8.93 -19.98 -18.54
C ALA A 274 8.75 -19.60 -20.02
N ASP A 275 9.14 -18.38 -20.40
CA ASP A 275 9.05 -17.94 -21.80
C ASP A 275 9.93 -18.76 -22.74
N LEU A 276 11.12 -19.20 -22.28
CA LEU A 276 11.96 -20.12 -23.03
C LEU A 276 11.29 -21.49 -23.20
N LEU A 277 10.70 -22.05 -22.14
CA LEU A 277 9.98 -23.33 -22.21
C LEU A 277 8.77 -23.24 -23.16
N SER A 278 8.02 -22.14 -23.11
CA SER A 278 6.93 -21.88 -24.06
C SER A 278 7.44 -21.92 -25.51
N LYS A 279 8.54 -21.20 -25.82
CA LYS A 279 9.17 -21.22 -27.15
C LYS A 279 9.65 -22.60 -27.57
N LEU A 280 10.34 -23.32 -26.69
CA LEU A 280 10.84 -24.68 -26.95
C LEU A 280 9.70 -25.70 -27.13
N SER A 281 8.57 -25.48 -26.48
CA SER A 281 7.35 -26.27 -26.64
C SER A 281 6.50 -25.87 -27.85
N LEU A 282 6.96 -24.92 -28.69
CA LEU A 282 6.19 -24.34 -29.80
C LEU A 282 4.83 -23.77 -29.35
N GLY A 283 4.76 -23.25 -28.11
CA GLY A 283 3.53 -22.69 -27.53
C GLY A 283 2.55 -23.72 -26.98
N LEU A 284 2.89 -25.02 -26.96
CA LEU A 284 2.08 -26.06 -26.31
C LEU A 284 2.00 -25.86 -24.79
N TRP A 285 3.01 -25.21 -24.20
CA TRP A 285 3.03 -24.81 -22.80
C TRP A 285 2.84 -23.29 -22.66
N SER A 286 1.89 -22.86 -21.83
CA SER A 286 1.54 -21.44 -21.65
C SER A 286 2.38 -20.78 -20.55
N SER A 287 3.32 -19.90 -20.93
CA SER A 287 4.05 -19.06 -19.98
C SER A 287 3.15 -18.05 -19.28
N GLN A 288 2.12 -17.54 -19.97
CA GLN A 288 1.16 -16.60 -19.39
C GLN A 288 0.43 -17.19 -18.17
N GLY A 289 -0.04 -18.44 -18.26
CA GLY A 289 -0.70 -19.10 -17.13
C GLY A 289 0.24 -19.29 -15.93
N PHE A 290 1.53 -19.50 -16.19
CA PHE A 290 2.54 -19.57 -15.14
C PHE A 290 2.83 -18.19 -14.52
N HIS A 291 2.92 -17.12 -15.32
CA HIS A 291 3.06 -15.75 -14.83
C HIS A 291 1.85 -15.34 -13.98
N ASP A 292 0.62 -15.61 -14.45
CA ASP A 292 -0.61 -15.32 -13.70
C ASP A 292 -0.63 -16.02 -12.34
N ARG A 293 -0.18 -17.28 -12.29
CA ARG A 293 -0.07 -18.05 -11.04
C ARG A 293 0.97 -17.44 -10.09
N LEU A 294 2.12 -17.02 -10.59
CA LEU A 294 3.16 -16.40 -9.75
C LEU A 294 2.78 -15.01 -9.26
N ASP A 295 2.17 -14.18 -10.11
CA ASP A 295 1.59 -12.91 -9.69
C ASP A 295 0.54 -13.11 -8.60
N SER A 296 -0.30 -14.15 -8.72
CA SER A 296 -1.27 -14.52 -7.68
C SER A 296 -0.60 -14.90 -6.36
N PHE A 297 0.55 -15.58 -6.38
CA PHE A 297 1.32 -15.88 -5.17
C PHE A 297 1.91 -14.62 -4.53
N MET A 298 2.38 -13.67 -5.34
CA MET A 298 2.89 -12.38 -4.85
C MET A 298 1.77 -11.54 -4.23
N LEU A 299 0.58 -11.52 -4.84
CA LEU A 299 -0.61 -10.89 -4.25
C LEU A 299 -1.02 -11.57 -2.95
N ALA A 300 -1.00 -12.89 -2.87
CA ALA A 300 -1.26 -13.61 -1.63
C ALA A 300 -0.27 -13.22 -0.53
N GLN A 301 1.03 -13.09 -0.85
CA GLN A 301 2.02 -12.63 0.10
C GLN A 301 1.76 -11.19 0.55
N HIS A 302 1.41 -10.30 -0.38
CA HIS A 302 1.03 -8.93 -0.07
C HIS A 302 -0.16 -8.87 0.89
N SER A 303 -1.19 -9.68 0.67
CA SER A 303 -2.36 -9.79 1.56
C SER A 303 -2.02 -10.34 2.95
N ARG A 304 -1.01 -11.20 3.08
CA ARG A 304 -0.54 -11.64 4.41
C ARG A 304 0.11 -10.50 5.19
N VAL A 305 0.87 -9.65 4.51
CA VAL A 305 1.46 -8.44 5.12
C VAL A 305 0.38 -7.46 5.52
N HIS A 306 -0.64 -7.24 4.68
CA HIS A 306 -1.84 -6.48 5.05
C HIS A 306 -2.52 -7.03 6.29
N GLN A 307 -2.69 -8.35 6.34
CA GLN A 307 -3.40 -8.97 7.45
C GLN A 307 -2.60 -8.86 8.75
N ALA A 308 -1.29 -9.08 8.72
CA ALA A 308 -0.41 -8.87 9.86
C ALA A 308 -0.50 -7.42 10.38
N LEU A 309 -0.51 -6.46 9.45
CA LEU A 309 -0.70 -5.05 9.78
C LEU A 309 -2.03 -4.79 10.50
N MET A 310 -3.15 -5.28 9.95
CA MET A 310 -4.47 -5.07 10.57
C MET A 310 -4.60 -5.79 11.91
N ASP A 311 -4.08 -7.02 12.02
CA ASP A 311 -4.05 -7.77 13.27
C ASP A 311 -3.22 -7.04 14.36
N GLY A 312 -2.17 -6.30 13.99
CA GLY A 312 -1.40 -5.48 14.91
C GLY A 312 -2.13 -4.19 15.29
N VAL A 313 -2.61 -3.45 14.30
CA VAL A 313 -3.29 -2.15 14.46
C VAL A 313 -4.55 -2.26 15.30
N GLU A 314 -5.29 -3.36 15.22
CA GLU A 314 -6.54 -3.52 15.99
C GLU A 314 -6.33 -3.38 17.51
N LYS A 315 -5.15 -3.70 18.05
CA LYS A 315 -4.88 -3.50 19.48
C LYS A 315 -4.93 -2.01 19.85
N VAL A 316 -4.16 -1.21 19.11
CA VAL A 316 -4.10 0.25 19.27
C VAL A 316 -5.46 0.90 18.98
N TRP A 317 -6.10 0.44 17.91
CA TRP A 317 -7.40 0.89 17.46
C TRP A 317 -8.49 0.70 18.50
N ARG A 318 -8.55 -0.49 19.10
CA ARG A 318 -9.59 -0.86 20.07
C ARG A 318 -9.54 0.03 21.30
N GLU A 319 -8.34 0.33 21.80
CA GLU A 319 -8.12 1.27 22.90
C GLU A 319 -8.62 2.67 22.52
N TRP A 320 -8.28 3.14 21.33
CA TRP A 320 -8.69 4.46 20.84
C TRP A 320 -10.21 4.64 20.71
N LEU A 321 -10.89 3.70 20.06
CA LEU A 321 -12.33 3.81 19.83
C LEU A 321 -13.16 3.63 21.10
N THR A 322 -12.67 2.85 22.08
CA THR A 322 -13.39 2.63 23.35
C THR A 322 -13.14 3.73 24.38
N GLY A 323 -12.29 4.71 24.07
CA GLY A 323 -12.01 5.84 24.95
C GLY A 323 -11.11 5.48 26.12
N GLY A 324 -10.18 4.55 25.92
CA GLY A 324 -9.01 4.51 26.78
C GLY A 324 -8.32 5.87 26.72
N ASP A 325 -8.05 6.45 27.88
CA ASP A 325 -7.17 7.61 27.98
C ASP A 325 -5.80 7.18 27.43
N VAL A 326 -5.37 7.78 26.32
CA VAL A 326 -4.00 7.69 25.81
C VAL A 326 -3.30 9.01 26.07
#